data_AF-A0A4S4AW58-F1
#
_entry.id   AF-A0A4S4AW58-F1
#
_cell.length_a   1.000
_cell.length_b   1.000
_cell.length_c   1.000
_cell.angle_alpha   90.00
_cell.angle_beta   90.00
_cell.angle_gamma   90.00
#
_symmetry.space_group_name_H-M   'P 1'
#
loop_
_entity.id
_entity.type
_entity.pdbx_description
1 polymer ?
#
loop_
_entity_poly.entity_id
_entity_poly.type
_entity_poly.pdbx_seq_one_letter_code
_entity_poly.pdbx_strand_id
1 'polypeptide(L)'
;MARTTQGATAPSTAKKPTPVEVSGDRIRNLTDAINNMDSAAHHGLSEISAIARLTLAAMETPHPYTFPELIAQALRAIWEKADDIRGIIGCEAEDVGCENQDEASDRRLDAHCLPKRIEALPVAHAASEGGAA
;
A
#
# COMPACT_ATOMS: atom_id res chain seq x y z
N MET A 1 4.45 73.76 -8.00
CA MET A 1 4.85 72.45 -8.57
C MET A 1 4.21 71.35 -7.73
N ALA A 2 3.94 70.23 -8.39
CA ALA A 2 2.91 69.24 -8.04
C ALA A 2 3.17 68.42 -6.76
N ARG A 3 2.06 67.85 -6.24
CA ARG A 3 1.93 66.82 -5.19
C ARG A 3 2.95 65.68 -5.35
N THR A 4 3.23 64.96 -4.27
CA THR A 4 2.91 63.52 -4.15
C THR A 4 3.05 63.05 -2.69
N THR A 5 1.91 62.67 -2.11
CA THR A 5 1.79 61.76 -0.96
C THR A 5 1.58 60.35 -1.50
N GLN A 6 2.36 59.37 -1.05
CA GLN A 6 2.06 57.95 -1.26
C GLN A 6 2.97 57.14 -0.32
N GLY A 7 2.52 56.12 0.40
CA GLY A 7 1.22 55.47 0.45
C GLY A 7 1.38 54.27 1.37
N ALA A 8 0.37 54.02 2.20
CA ALA A 8 0.31 52.97 3.19
C ALA A 8 0.49 51.57 2.60
N THR A 9 1.29 50.74 3.27
CA THR A 9 1.32 49.28 3.10
C THR A 9 0.10 48.67 3.78
N ALA A 10 -0.81 48.14 2.96
CA ALA A 10 -1.90 47.28 3.40
C ALA A 10 -1.46 45.79 3.33
N PRO A 11 -2.05 44.90 4.15
CA PRO A 11 -1.58 43.53 4.34
C PRO A 11 -2.06 42.56 3.25
N SER A 12 -1.23 41.55 2.99
CA SER A 12 -1.42 40.45 2.05
C SER A 12 -2.67 39.62 2.38
N THR A 13 -3.63 39.56 1.45
CA THR A 13 -4.80 38.69 1.52
C THR A 13 -4.49 37.32 0.92
N ALA A 14 -4.60 36.27 1.74
CA ALA A 14 -4.54 34.89 1.29
C ALA A 14 -5.70 34.60 0.31
N LYS A 15 -5.35 34.33 -0.95
CA LYS A 15 -6.30 33.98 -2.02
C LYS A 15 -6.70 32.51 -1.87
N LYS A 16 -7.97 32.25 -1.55
CA LYS A 16 -8.56 30.89 -1.56
C LYS A 16 -8.50 30.32 -2.99
N PRO A 17 -8.09 29.04 -3.20
CA PRO A 17 -7.91 28.49 -4.55
C PRO A 17 -9.24 28.45 -5.31
N THR A 18 -9.21 28.82 -6.58
CA THR A 18 -10.37 28.83 -7.47
C THR A 18 -10.73 27.41 -7.96
N PRO A 19 -12.02 27.07 -8.14
CA PRO A 19 -12.47 25.70 -8.47
C PRO A 19 -11.92 25.08 -9.77
N VAL A 20 -11.41 25.90 -10.69
CA VAL A 20 -10.89 25.45 -11.99
C VAL A 20 -9.47 24.87 -11.87
N GLU A 21 -8.66 25.35 -10.92
CA GLU A 21 -7.30 24.82 -10.68
C GLU A 21 -7.35 23.42 -10.06
N VAL A 22 -8.32 23.18 -9.17
CA VAL A 22 -8.53 21.90 -8.48
C VAL A 22 -8.79 20.74 -9.45
N SER A 23 -9.53 20.99 -10.53
CA SER A 23 -9.82 19.95 -11.54
C SER A 23 -8.61 19.64 -12.42
N GLY A 24 -7.79 20.65 -12.75
CA GLY A 24 -6.56 20.46 -13.53
C GLY A 24 -5.51 19.67 -12.77
N ASP A 25 -5.34 19.98 -11.48
CA ASP A 25 -4.38 19.29 -10.61
C ASP A 25 -4.81 17.84 -10.36
N ARG A 26 -6.11 17.58 -10.18
CA ARG A 26 -6.61 16.20 -10.03
C ARG A 26 -6.37 15.33 -11.28
N ILE A 27 -6.56 15.87 -12.49
CA ILE A 27 -6.31 15.14 -13.74
C ILE A 27 -4.82 14.82 -13.88
N ARG A 28 -3.93 15.75 -13.51
CA ARG A 28 -2.48 15.54 -13.52
C ARG A 28 -2.09 14.43 -12.55
N ASN A 29 -2.53 14.52 -11.29
CA ASN A 29 -2.23 13.49 -10.29
C ASN A 29 -2.71 12.10 -10.72
N LEU A 30 -3.91 12.01 -11.30
CA LEU A 30 -4.42 10.74 -11.84
C LEU A 30 -3.58 10.23 -13.02
N THR A 31 -3.16 11.12 -13.91
CA THR A 31 -2.30 10.76 -15.05
C THR A 31 -0.94 10.25 -14.58
N ASP A 32 -0.35 10.93 -13.61
CA ASP A 32 0.95 10.56 -13.03
C ASP A 32 0.85 9.19 -12.33
N ALA A 33 -0.18 8.97 -11.51
CA ALA A 33 -0.42 7.66 -10.88
C ALA A 33 -0.61 6.55 -11.91
N ILE A 34 -1.38 6.78 -12.99
CA ILE A 34 -1.55 5.78 -14.07
C ILE A 34 -0.21 5.47 -14.73
N ASN A 35 0.61 6.47 -15.05
CA ASN A 35 1.92 6.26 -15.65
C ASN A 35 2.87 5.51 -14.71
N ASN A 36 2.84 5.80 -13.40
CA ASN A 36 3.63 5.11 -12.40
C ASN A 36 3.19 3.64 -12.26
N MET A 37 1.88 3.38 -12.16
CA MET A 37 1.32 2.03 -12.11
C MET A 37 1.66 1.23 -13.37
N ASP A 38 1.52 1.82 -14.56
CA ASP A 38 1.87 1.19 -15.83
C ASP A 38 3.36 0.84 -15.87
N SER A 39 4.24 1.78 -15.50
CA SER A 39 5.68 1.57 -15.45
C SER A 39 6.07 0.46 -14.48
N ALA A 40 5.51 0.46 -13.26
CA ALA A 40 5.74 -0.55 -12.24
C ALA A 40 5.27 -1.94 -12.70
N ALA A 41 4.07 -2.02 -13.28
CA ALA A 41 3.53 -3.25 -13.84
C ALA A 41 4.41 -3.77 -14.98
N HIS A 42 4.75 -2.92 -15.94
CA HIS A 42 5.56 -3.32 -17.10
C HIS A 42 6.93 -3.84 -16.69
N HIS A 43 7.62 -3.11 -15.81
CA HIS A 43 8.95 -3.49 -15.35
C HIS A 43 8.89 -4.80 -14.55
N GLY A 44 8.04 -4.86 -13.53
CA GLY A 44 7.98 -6.01 -12.64
C GLY A 44 7.44 -7.28 -13.31
N LEU A 45 6.43 -7.18 -14.18
CA LEU A 45 5.93 -8.33 -14.93
C LEU A 45 6.96 -8.84 -15.95
N SER A 46 7.77 -7.95 -16.53
CA SER A 46 8.87 -8.35 -17.42
C SER A 46 9.92 -9.15 -16.66
N GLU A 47 10.26 -8.75 -15.43
CA GLU A 47 11.20 -9.49 -14.58
C GLU A 47 10.63 -10.86 -14.16
N ILE A 48 9.37 -10.91 -13.72
CA ILE A 48 8.69 -12.17 -13.41
C ILE A 48 8.72 -13.12 -14.61
N SER A 49 8.41 -12.60 -15.80
CA SER A 49 8.44 -13.38 -17.04
C SER A 49 9.85 -13.90 -17.36
N ALA A 50 10.88 -13.08 -17.17
CA ALA A 50 12.27 -13.49 -17.38
C ALA A 50 12.69 -14.61 -16.42
N ILE A 51 12.39 -14.48 -15.12
CA ILE A 51 12.70 -15.50 -14.10
C ILE A 51 11.97 -16.81 -14.41
N ALA A 52 10.68 -16.73 -14.73
CA ALA A 52 9.88 -17.92 -15.06
C ALA A 52 10.43 -18.64 -16.30
N ARG A 53 10.75 -17.91 -17.37
CA ARG A 53 11.31 -18.49 -18.61
C ARG A 53 12.68 -19.11 -18.38
N LEU A 54 13.54 -18.45 -17.60
CA LEU A 54 14.86 -18.99 -17.23
C LEU A 54 14.72 -20.29 -16.43
N THR A 55 13.78 -20.32 -15.49
CA THR A 55 13.51 -21.51 -14.66
C THR A 55 13.01 -22.68 -15.51
N LEU A 56 12.07 -22.43 -16.43
CA LEU A 56 11.59 -23.44 -17.37
C LEU A 56 12.71 -23.99 -18.26
N ALA A 57 13.54 -23.10 -18.84
CA ALA A 57 14.68 -23.52 -19.66
C ALA A 57 15.69 -24.36 -18.86
N ALA A 58 15.93 -24.02 -17.58
CA ALA A 58 16.80 -24.81 -16.71
C ALA A 58 16.23 -26.22 -16.43
N MET A 59 14.91 -26.35 -16.32
CA MET A 59 14.23 -27.63 -16.09
C MET A 59 14.23 -28.55 -17.32
N GLU A 60 14.40 -28.02 -18.53
CA GLU A 60 14.50 -28.81 -19.77
C GLU A 60 15.90 -29.42 -19.97
N THR A 61 16.86 -29.11 -19.10
CA THR A 61 18.22 -29.68 -19.22
C THR A 61 18.22 -31.18 -18.91
N PRO A 62 18.96 -32.01 -19.68
CA PRO A 62 18.93 -33.47 -19.57
C PRO A 62 19.57 -34.03 -18.28
N HIS A 63 19.91 -33.18 -17.31
CA HIS A 63 20.34 -33.63 -15.99
C HIS A 63 19.11 -33.83 -15.10
N PRO A 64 18.99 -34.95 -14.38
CA PRO A 64 17.81 -35.26 -13.58
C PRO A 64 17.63 -34.25 -12.46
N TYR A 65 16.72 -33.28 -12.65
CA TYR A 65 16.08 -32.43 -11.63
C TYR A 65 16.98 -32.10 -10.41
N THR A 66 18.22 -31.67 -10.67
CA THR A 66 19.29 -31.74 -9.67
C THR A 66 19.18 -30.64 -8.60
N PHE A 67 18.29 -29.67 -8.77
CA PHE A 67 18.27 -28.44 -7.98
C PHE A 67 16.85 -27.95 -7.62
N PRO A 68 16.07 -28.73 -6.84
CA PRO A 68 14.76 -28.28 -6.35
C PRO A 68 14.85 -26.96 -5.54
N GLU A 69 15.99 -26.70 -4.90
CA GLU A 69 16.26 -25.45 -4.20
C GLU A 69 16.30 -24.23 -5.14
N LEU A 70 16.86 -24.38 -6.34
CA LEU A 70 16.90 -23.29 -7.34
C LEU A 70 15.49 -22.97 -7.86
N ILE A 71 14.66 -24.00 -8.04
CA ILE A 71 13.26 -23.82 -8.42
C ILE A 71 12.48 -23.14 -7.29
N ALA A 72 12.67 -23.58 -6.05
CA ALA A 72 12.06 -22.94 -4.89
C ALA A 72 12.49 -21.47 -4.74
N GLN A 73 13.75 -21.16 -5.02
CA GLN A 73 14.28 -19.79 -5.02
C GLN A 73 13.66 -18.96 -6.15
N ALA A 74 13.53 -19.50 -7.36
CA ALA A 74 12.87 -18.82 -8.46
C ALA A 74 11.39 -18.54 -8.19
N LEU A 75 10.67 -19.51 -7.62
CA LEU A 75 9.27 -19.33 -7.21
C LEU A 75 9.13 -18.25 -6.13
N ARG A 76 10.03 -18.23 -5.15
CA ARG A 76 10.08 -17.18 -4.13
C ARG A 76 10.33 -15.81 -4.74
N ALA A 77 11.29 -15.69 -5.65
CA ALA A 77 11.60 -14.42 -6.33
C ALA A 77 10.41 -13.92 -7.17
N ILE A 78 9.70 -14.82 -7.87
CA ILE A 78 8.47 -14.48 -8.59
C ILE A 78 7.40 -13.96 -7.62
N TRP A 79 7.20 -14.65 -6.50
CA TRP A 79 6.20 -14.28 -5.50
C TRP A 79 6.52 -12.92 -4.86
N GLU A 80 7.74 -12.72 -4.36
CA GLU A 80 8.18 -11.46 -3.75
C GLU A 80 8.03 -10.30 -4.74
N LYS A 81 8.48 -10.49 -6.00
CA LYS A 81 8.33 -9.46 -7.04
C LYS A 81 6.86 -9.14 -7.35
N ALA A 82 5.99 -10.15 -7.40
CA ALA A 82 4.56 -9.95 -7.61
C ALA A 82 3.91 -9.20 -6.43
N ASP A 83 4.36 -9.47 -5.20
CA ASP A 83 3.92 -8.77 -4.00
C ASP A 83 4.33 -7.30 -4.01
N ASP A 84 5.59 -7.02 -4.35
CA ASP A 84 6.14 -5.67 -4.46
C ASP A 84 5.37 -4.83 -5.49
N ILE A 85 5.13 -5.37 -6.69
CA ILE A 85 4.36 -4.68 -7.74
C ILE A 85 2.94 -4.38 -7.25
N ARG A 86 2.30 -5.34 -6.59
CA ARG A 86 0.95 -5.16 -6.05
C ARG A 86 0.94 -4.04 -5.00
N GLY A 87 1.96 -3.99 -4.14
CA GLY A 87 2.14 -2.92 -3.15
C GLY A 87 2.30 -1.55 -3.81
N ILE A 88 3.19 -1.42 -4.80
CA ILE A 88 3.42 -0.16 -5.52
C ILE A 88 2.13 0.32 -6.19
N ILE A 89 1.44 -0.56 -6.94
CA ILE A 89 0.18 -0.21 -7.61
C ILE A 89 -0.89 0.19 -6.58
N GLY A 90 -0.94 -0.50 -5.44
CA GLY A 90 -1.83 -0.16 -4.33
C GLY A 90 -1.59 1.25 -3.80
N CYS A 91 -0.33 1.60 -3.50
CA CYS A 91 0.03 2.94 -3.02
C CYS A 91 -0.33 4.03 -4.04
N GLU A 92 0.02 3.84 -5.32
CA GLU A 92 -0.31 4.83 -6.37
C GLU A 92 -1.81 5.01 -6.56
N ALA A 93 -2.60 3.93 -6.39
CA ALA A 93 -4.06 3.99 -6.44
C ALA A 93 -4.65 4.68 -5.19
N GLU A 94 -4.12 4.42 -4.00
CA GLU A 94 -4.49 5.09 -2.74
C GLU A 94 -4.24 6.60 -2.83
N ASP A 95 -3.08 7.03 -3.35
CA ASP A 95 -2.70 8.43 -3.50
C ASP A 95 -3.70 9.27 -4.33
N VAL A 96 -4.45 8.62 -5.23
CA VAL A 96 -5.48 9.25 -6.07
C VAL A 96 -6.91 8.84 -5.69
N GLY A 97 -7.09 8.13 -4.57
CA GLY A 97 -8.38 7.69 -4.06
C GLY A 97 -9.09 6.67 -4.96
N CYS A 98 -8.33 5.85 -5.67
CA CYS A 98 -8.78 4.80 -6.58
C CYS A 98 -8.36 3.39 -6.09
N GLU A 99 -8.01 3.26 -4.81
CA GLU A 99 -7.62 1.98 -4.19
C GLU A 99 -8.69 0.89 -4.39
N ASN A 100 -8.22 -0.34 -4.62
CA ASN A 100 -9.12 -1.49 -4.73
C ASN A 100 -9.48 -2.00 -3.32
N GLN A 101 -10.67 -1.66 -2.85
CA GLN A 101 -11.20 -2.14 -1.58
C GLN A 101 -11.77 -3.55 -1.76
N ASP A 102 -10.97 -4.58 -1.51
CA ASP A 102 -11.50 -5.93 -1.33
C ASP A 102 -11.99 -6.05 0.12
N GLU A 103 -13.19 -5.53 0.38
CA GLU A 103 -13.83 -5.62 1.69
C GLU A 103 -13.87 -7.05 2.24
N ALA A 104 -13.87 -8.07 1.37
CA ALA A 104 -13.82 -9.45 1.80
C ALA A 104 -12.41 -9.88 2.24
N SER A 105 -11.35 -9.39 1.59
CA SER A 105 -9.97 -9.55 2.09
C SER A 105 -9.76 -8.78 3.37
N ASP A 106 -10.25 -7.56 3.49
CA ASP A 106 -10.14 -6.74 4.70
C ASP A 106 -10.83 -7.44 5.88
N ARG A 107 -12.05 -7.94 5.68
CA ARG A 107 -12.74 -8.78 6.69
C ARG A 107 -11.97 -10.05 7.06
N ARG A 108 -11.29 -10.70 6.10
CA ARG A 108 -10.48 -11.90 6.38
C ARG A 108 -9.22 -11.54 7.17
N LEU A 109 -8.54 -10.45 6.81
CA LEU A 109 -7.36 -9.94 7.52
C LEU A 109 -7.72 -9.51 8.95
N ASP A 110 -8.82 -8.79 9.15
CA ASP A 110 -9.33 -8.40 10.46
C ASP A 110 -9.65 -9.61 11.34
N ALA A 111 -10.26 -10.66 10.77
CA ALA A 111 -10.53 -11.91 11.48
C ALA A 111 -9.25 -12.64 11.92
N HIS A 112 -8.18 -12.55 11.11
CA HIS A 112 -6.87 -13.10 11.45
C HIS A 112 -6.05 -12.20 12.39
N CYS A 113 -6.39 -10.90 12.48
CA CYS A 113 -5.77 -9.93 13.37
C CYS A 113 -6.49 -9.79 14.73
N LEU A 114 -7.53 -10.59 14.99
CA LEU A 114 -8.16 -10.64 16.30
C LEU A 114 -7.11 -10.99 17.37
N PRO A 115 -6.96 -10.16 18.42
CA PRO A 115 -5.92 -10.36 19.42
C PRO A 115 -6.13 -11.67 20.16
N LYS A 116 -5.03 -12.41 20.36
CA LYS A 116 -4.90 -13.38 21.46
C LYS A 116 -5.14 -12.65 22.78
N ARG A 117 -6.41 -12.54 23.19
CA ARG A 117 -6.78 -12.03 24.51
C ARG A 117 -7.94 -12.85 25.08
N ILE A 118 -7.71 -14.16 25.11
CA ILE A 118 -8.31 -15.05 26.10
C ILE A 118 -7.18 -15.43 27.05
N GLU A 119 -6.88 -14.57 28.01
CA GLU A 119 -6.30 -14.94 29.31
C GLU A 119 -6.29 -13.70 30.21
N ALA A 120 -7.45 -13.41 30.77
CA ALA A 120 -7.58 -12.73 32.04
C ALA A 120 -8.94 -13.12 32.62
N LEU A 121 -9.05 -14.36 33.12
CA LEU A 121 -10.04 -14.65 34.15
C LEU A 121 -9.57 -13.96 35.43
N PRO A 122 -10.33 -13.02 36.02
CA PRO A 122 -10.18 -12.76 37.44
C PRO A 122 -10.90 -13.89 38.19
N VAL A 123 -10.13 -14.78 38.81
CA VAL A 123 -10.66 -15.65 39.87
C VAL A 123 -11.14 -14.72 40.98
N ALA A 124 -12.45 -14.71 41.21
CA ALA A 124 -13.08 -13.93 42.25
C ALA A 124 -12.48 -14.31 43.61
N HIS A 125 -11.91 -13.31 44.29
CA HIS A 125 -11.42 -13.43 45.64
C HIS A 125 -12.63 -13.64 46.56
N ALA A 126 -12.75 -14.84 47.15
CA ALA A 126 -13.72 -15.11 48.20
C ALA A 126 -13.35 -14.26 49.43
N ALA A 127 -14.20 -13.29 49.77
CA ALA A 127 -14.25 -12.67 51.08
C ALA A 127 -15.61 -13.03 51.69
N SER A 128 -15.62 -14.09 52.50
CA SER A 128 -16.73 -14.41 53.38
C SER A 128 -16.63 -13.52 54.60
N GLU A 129 -17.46 -12.48 54.66
CA GLU A 129 -17.72 -11.76 55.90
C GLU A 129 -18.55 -12.66 56.82
N GLY A 130 -17.95 -13.08 57.94
CA GLY A 130 -18.65 -13.76 59.02
C GLY A 130 -19.43 -12.73 59.83
N GLY A 131 -20.76 -12.83 59.77
CA GLY A 131 -21.69 -12.02 60.57
C GLY A 131 -21.64 -12.40 62.05
N ALA A 132 -21.55 -11.37 62.88
CA ALA A 132 -21.83 -11.42 64.31
C ALA A 132 -23.30 -11.07 64.55
N ALA A 133 -24.04 -11.98 65.16
CA ALA A 133 -25.15 -11.76 66.11
C ALA A 133 -25.61 -13.10 66.67
#